data_AF-A0A6J5F0P2-F1
#
_entry.id   AF-A0A6J5F0P2-F1
#
_cell.length_a   1.000
_cell.length_b   1.000
_cell.length_c   1.000
_cell.angle_alpha   90.00
_cell.angle_beta   90.00
_cell.angle_gamma   90.00
#
_symmetry.space_group_name_H-M   'P 1'
#
loop_
_entity.id
_entity.type
_entity.pdbx_description
1 polymer ?
#
loop_
_entity_poly.entity_id
_entity_poly.type
_entity_poly.pdbx_seq_one_letter_code
_entity_poly.pdbx_strand_id
1 'polypeptide(L)'
;MARSKNIPLPVTEKRGRGRPRKPDAMTNAQRQAAFRARRKAAGKAVTVSVKEHDRLVLECEQLREELAQARREIARRPRRDVGGRRDAASAVLVRPLPADDAESDDRRLAVTMTGREFFSLQRLAAHYGLPRRAVLERLVWWADHSVVQSFGEDDAAFNRYLHRVTENN
;
A
#
# COMPACT_ATOMS: atom_id res chain seq x y z
N MET A 1 -77.48 3.99 -49.28
CA MET A 1 -76.95 4.49 -47.99
C MET A 1 -76.29 3.33 -47.25
N ALA A 2 -74.96 3.23 -47.28
CA ALA A 2 -74.18 2.44 -46.31
C ALA A 2 -72.75 3.00 -46.27
N ARG A 3 -72.41 3.66 -45.16
CA ARG A 3 -71.12 4.33 -44.92
C ARG A 3 -70.05 3.27 -44.63
N SER A 4 -69.01 3.16 -45.45
CA SER A 4 -67.79 2.46 -45.06
C SER A 4 -66.98 3.34 -44.10
N LYS A 5 -66.86 2.88 -42.85
CA LYS A 5 -66.06 3.54 -41.81
C LYS A 5 -64.58 3.25 -42.09
N ASN A 6 -63.82 4.28 -42.48
CA ASN A 6 -62.37 4.23 -42.46
C ASN A 6 -61.90 4.23 -40.99
N ILE A 7 -61.58 3.05 -40.47
CA ILE A 7 -60.93 2.89 -39.17
C ILE A 7 -59.42 3.03 -39.42
N PRO A 8 -58.72 4.03 -38.85
CA PRO A 8 -57.26 4.09 -38.95
C PRO A 8 -56.69 2.95 -38.10
N LEU A 9 -56.00 2.01 -38.75
CA LEU A 9 -55.24 0.99 -38.03
C LEU A 9 -54.08 1.66 -37.28
N PRO A 10 -53.81 1.29 -36.01
CA PRO A 10 -52.68 1.83 -35.28
C PRO A 10 -51.38 1.39 -35.95
N VAL A 11 -50.55 2.35 -36.33
CA VAL A 11 -49.18 2.11 -36.80
C VAL A 11 -48.42 1.50 -35.63
N THR A 12 -48.29 0.18 -35.63
CA THR A 12 -47.44 -0.51 -34.66
C THR A 12 -46.00 -0.15 -34.99
N GLU A 13 -45.36 0.65 -34.14
CA GLU A 13 -43.92 0.84 -34.19
C GLU A 13 -43.28 -0.55 -34.08
N LYS A 14 -42.71 -1.01 -35.21
CA LYS A 14 -41.98 -2.28 -35.27
C LYS A 14 -40.85 -2.24 -34.25
N ARG A 15 -41.06 -2.86 -33.08
CA ARG A 15 -39.99 -3.13 -32.12
C ARG A 15 -38.98 -4.07 -32.77
N GLY A 16 -37.77 -3.57 -33.02
CA GLY A 16 -36.69 -4.36 -33.59
C GLY A 16 -36.45 -5.63 -32.77
N ARG A 17 -36.33 -6.77 -33.45
CA ARG A 17 -36.07 -8.06 -32.81
C ARG A 17 -34.74 -8.00 -32.03
N GLY A 18 -34.78 -8.35 -30.74
CA GLY A 18 -33.59 -8.48 -29.88
C GLY A 18 -33.91 -8.31 -28.40
N ARG A 19 -33.03 -8.86 -27.53
CA ARG A 19 -33.12 -8.66 -26.07
C ARG A 19 -33.15 -7.16 -25.75
N PRO A 20 -33.98 -6.71 -24.79
CA PRO A 20 -33.99 -5.32 -24.33
C PRO A 20 -32.56 -4.86 -23.99
N ARG A 21 -32.19 -3.67 -24.49
CA ARG A 21 -30.88 -3.08 -24.18
C ARG A 21 -30.80 -2.80 -22.68
N LYS A 22 -29.60 -2.94 -22.10
CA LYS A 22 -29.36 -2.52 -20.71
C LYS A 22 -29.71 -1.02 -20.58
N PRO A 23 -30.33 -0.60 -19.46
CA PRO A 23 -30.85 0.77 -19.30
C PRO A 23 -29.76 1.85 -19.43
N ASP A 24 -28.50 1.48 -19.21
CA ASP A 24 -27.33 2.38 -19.27
C ASP A 24 -26.49 2.22 -20.55
N ALA A 25 -26.98 1.46 -21.55
CA ALA A 25 -26.24 1.28 -22.79
C ALA A 25 -26.38 2.51 -23.69
N MET A 26 -25.28 3.23 -23.93
CA MET A 26 -25.23 4.32 -24.92
C MET A 26 -25.83 3.86 -26.26
N THR A 27 -26.75 4.66 -26.78
CA THR A 27 -27.31 4.43 -28.11
C THR A 27 -26.22 4.53 -29.17
N ASN A 28 -26.43 3.94 -30.35
CA ASN A 28 -25.47 4.05 -31.45
C ASN A 28 -25.24 5.51 -31.86
N ALA A 29 -26.28 6.35 -31.80
CA ALA A 29 -26.18 7.79 -32.04
C ALA A 29 -25.27 8.48 -31.02
N GLN A 30 -25.43 8.17 -29.72
CA GLN A 30 -24.57 8.69 -28.66
C GLN A 30 -23.11 8.22 -28.80
N ARG A 31 -22.89 6.94 -29.16
CA ARG A 31 -21.55 6.42 -29.45
C ARG A 31 -20.89 7.14 -30.62
N GLN A 32 -21.63 7.37 -31.70
CA GLN A 32 -21.14 8.13 -32.86
C GLN A 32 -20.81 9.58 -32.47
N ALA A 33 -21.65 10.22 -31.67
CA ALA A 33 -21.45 11.59 -31.18
C ALA A 33 -20.20 11.71 -30.30
N ALA A 34 -20.02 10.79 -29.33
CA ALA A 34 -18.84 10.74 -28.48
C ALA A 34 -17.55 10.52 -29.29
N PHE A 35 -17.58 9.64 -30.30
CA PHE A 35 -16.44 9.42 -31.19
C PHE A 35 -16.09 10.68 -32.00
N ARG A 36 -17.09 11.36 -32.57
CA ARG A 36 -16.89 12.63 -33.28
C ARG A 36 -16.34 13.72 -32.36
N ALA A 37 -16.82 13.82 -31.12
CA ALA A 37 -16.32 14.76 -30.13
C ALA A 37 -14.85 14.51 -29.79
N ARG A 38 -14.45 13.24 -29.59
CA ARG A 38 -13.04 12.86 -29.34
C ARG A 38 -12.14 13.20 -30.53
N ARG A 39 -12.57 12.91 -31.77
CA ARG A 39 -11.80 13.29 -32.97
C ARG A 39 -11.69 14.80 -33.16
N LYS A 40 -12.77 15.55 -32.86
CA LYS A 40 -12.76 17.01 -32.93
C LYS A 40 -11.83 17.64 -31.89
N ALA A 41 -11.75 17.05 -30.70
CA ALA A 41 -10.82 17.49 -29.65
C ALA A 41 -9.36 17.15 -30.01
N ALA A 42 -9.10 15.94 -30.52
CA ALA A 42 -7.75 15.53 -30.93
C ALA A 42 -7.21 16.30 -32.16
N GLY A 43 -8.09 16.81 -33.02
CA GLY A 43 -7.72 17.63 -34.18
C GLY A 43 -7.57 19.12 -33.89
N LYS A 44 -7.87 19.60 -32.68
CA LYS A 44 -7.61 20.98 -32.29
C LYS A 44 -6.13 21.13 -31.95
N ALA A 45 -5.35 21.72 -32.86
CA ALA A 45 -4.00 22.13 -32.57
C ALA A 45 -4.03 23.20 -31.46
N VAL A 46 -3.49 22.87 -30.29
CA VAL A 46 -3.26 23.84 -29.21
C VAL A 46 -1.98 24.57 -29.56
N THR A 47 -2.11 25.72 -30.22
CA THR A 47 -0.97 26.57 -30.56
C THR A 47 -0.67 27.48 -29.37
N VAL A 48 0.40 27.15 -28.65
CA VAL A 48 1.00 28.04 -27.65
C VAL A 48 1.96 28.96 -28.39
N SER A 49 1.92 30.27 -28.15
CA SER A 49 2.90 31.17 -28.78
C SER A 49 4.31 30.85 -28.28
N VAL A 50 5.35 31.11 -29.09
CA VAL A 50 6.75 30.81 -28.71
C VAL A 50 7.11 31.43 -27.35
N LYS A 51 6.67 32.67 -27.10
CA LYS A 51 6.88 33.37 -25.83
C LYS A 51 6.20 32.69 -24.63
N GLU A 52 5.01 32.16 -24.82
CA GLU A 52 4.29 31.41 -23.77
C GLU A 52 4.93 30.04 -23.53
N HIS A 53 5.43 29.39 -24.59
CA HIS A 53 6.19 28.15 -24.46
C HIS A 53 7.47 28.38 -23.65
N ASP A 54 8.25 29.40 -23.98
CA ASP A 54 9.50 29.71 -23.26
C ASP A 54 9.22 30.00 -21.78
N ARG A 55 8.13 30.73 -21.50
CA ARG A 55 7.67 30.99 -20.13
C ARG A 55 7.31 29.71 -19.38
N LEU A 56 6.56 28.80 -20.01
CA LEU A 56 6.16 27.53 -19.39
C LEU A 56 7.36 26.59 -19.15
N VAL A 57 8.37 26.64 -20.03
CA VAL A 57 9.61 25.88 -19.84
C VAL A 57 10.35 26.36 -18.60
N LEU A 58 10.50 27.67 -18.44
CA LEU A 58 11.13 28.27 -17.26
C LEU A 58 10.38 27.92 -15.97
N GLU A 59 9.04 27.96 -15.99
CA GLU A 59 8.21 27.58 -14.84
C GLU A 59 8.37 26.08 -14.51
N CYS A 60 8.45 25.21 -15.52
CA CYS A 60 8.71 23.78 -15.31
C CYS A 60 10.10 23.52 -14.73
N GLU A 61 11.11 24.27 -15.15
CA GLU A 61 12.46 24.19 -14.59
C GLU A 61 12.50 24.64 -13.13
N GLN A 62 11.87 25.77 -12.82
CA GLN A 62 11.72 26.26 -11.44
C GLN A 62 11.02 25.25 -10.54
N LEU A 63 9.88 24.70 -10.97
CA LEU A 63 9.14 23.70 -10.19
C LEU A 63 9.96 22.41 -9.98
N ARG A 64 10.79 22.01 -10.95
CA ARG A 64 11.70 20.86 -10.79
C ARG A 64 12.79 21.15 -9.77
N GLU A 65 13.34 22.35 -9.75
CA GLU A 65 14.32 22.78 -8.77
C GLU A 65 13.73 22.86 -7.37
N GLU A 66 12.53 23.45 -7.22
CA GLU A 66 11.78 23.48 -5.95
C GLU A 66 11.50 22.07 -5.43
N LEU A 67 11.07 21.15 -6.30
CA LEU A 67 10.88 19.74 -5.93
C LEU A 67 12.20 19.07 -5.52
N ALA A 68 13.30 19.37 -6.19
CA ALA A 68 14.61 18.86 -5.83
C ALA A 68 15.07 19.41 -4.47
N GLN A 69 14.82 20.69 -4.19
CA GLN A 69 15.11 21.32 -2.91
C GLN A 69 14.25 20.73 -1.79
N ALA A 70 12.93 20.62 -1.98
CA ALA A 70 12.03 20.00 -1.01
C ALA A 70 12.41 18.54 -0.71
N ARG A 71 12.81 17.77 -1.73
CA ARG A 71 13.35 16.40 -1.53
C ARG A 71 14.64 16.41 -0.73
N ARG A 72 15.55 17.35 -0.98
CA ARG A 72 16.78 17.52 -0.19
C ARG A 72 16.48 17.93 1.25
N GLU A 73 15.50 18.79 1.49
CA GLU A 73 15.08 19.18 2.84
C GLU A 73 14.45 18.02 3.61
N ILE A 74 13.61 17.21 2.96
CA ILE A 74 13.06 15.98 3.54
C ILE A 74 14.17 14.98 3.85
N ALA A 75 15.20 14.87 2.99
CA ALA A 75 16.35 14.02 3.23
C ALA A 75 17.28 14.55 4.34
N ARG A 76 17.39 15.89 4.49
CA ARG A 76 18.19 16.56 5.52
C ARG A 76 17.51 16.55 6.89
N ARG A 77 16.17 16.55 6.94
CA ARG A 77 15.46 16.31 8.20
C ARG A 77 15.83 14.91 8.68
N PRO A 78 16.42 14.76 9.88
CA PRO A 78 16.58 13.44 10.44
C PRO A 78 15.19 12.82 10.48
N ARG A 79 15.05 11.62 9.92
CA ARG A 79 13.83 10.83 10.08
C ARG A 79 13.60 10.75 11.58
N ARG A 80 12.61 11.47 12.10
CA ARG A 80 12.14 11.28 13.48
C ARG A 80 11.94 9.77 13.62
N ASP A 81 12.62 9.14 14.59
CA ASP A 81 12.83 7.71 14.78
C ASP A 81 11.55 6.86 14.87
N VAL A 82 10.78 6.81 13.79
CA VAL A 82 9.65 5.90 13.61
C VAL A 82 10.04 4.78 12.64
N GLY A 83 11.14 4.95 11.89
CA GLY A 83 11.67 3.99 10.92
C GLY A 83 12.79 3.08 11.45
N GLY A 84 13.64 3.56 12.37
CA GLY A 84 14.82 2.80 12.84
C GLY A 84 14.45 1.46 13.50
N ARG A 85 13.29 1.40 14.17
CA ARG A 85 12.82 0.19 14.85
C ARG A 85 12.29 -0.89 13.89
N ARG A 86 11.81 -0.51 12.69
CA ARG A 86 11.31 -1.45 11.67
C ARG A 86 12.45 -2.04 10.84
N ASP A 87 13.43 -1.21 10.49
CA ASP A 87 14.62 -1.65 9.75
C ASP A 87 15.54 -2.53 10.64
N ALA A 88 15.52 -2.32 11.96
CA ALA A 88 16.27 -3.15 12.91
C ALA A 88 15.73 -4.57 13.03
N ALA A 89 14.40 -4.78 13.08
CA ALA A 89 13.81 -6.11 13.23
C ALA A 89 14.10 -7.02 12.02
N SER A 90 14.08 -6.47 10.81
CA SER A 90 14.50 -7.19 9.60
C SER A 90 16.01 -7.46 9.59
N ALA A 91 16.83 -6.51 10.04
CA ALA A 91 18.28 -6.71 10.17
C ALA A 91 18.64 -7.85 11.15
N VAL A 92 17.88 -8.02 12.23
CA VAL A 92 18.06 -9.10 13.22
C VAL A 92 17.80 -10.48 12.60
N LEU A 93 16.88 -10.58 11.65
CA LEU A 93 16.64 -11.85 10.96
C LEU A 93 17.78 -12.23 10.01
N VAL A 94 18.62 -11.28 9.60
CA VAL A 94 19.81 -11.54 8.78
C VAL A 94 21.02 -11.89 9.66
N ARG A 95 21.17 -11.28 10.84
CA ARG A 95 22.30 -11.51 11.73
C ARG A 95 22.09 -12.80 12.56
N PRO A 96 23.10 -13.68 12.67
CA PRO A 96 23.02 -14.80 13.61
C PRO A 96 22.96 -14.28 15.05
N LEU A 97 22.19 -14.97 15.89
CA LEU A 97 22.16 -14.72 17.33
C LEU A 97 23.58 -14.92 17.87
N PRO A 98 24.07 -14.07 18.79
CA PRO A 98 25.32 -14.37 19.49
C PRO A 98 25.23 -15.77 20.10
N ALA A 99 26.27 -16.58 19.93
CA ALA A 99 26.36 -17.84 20.63
C ALA A 99 26.44 -17.52 22.13
N ASP A 100 25.49 -18.03 22.90
CA ASP A 100 25.56 -17.99 24.34
C ASP A 100 26.35 -19.23 24.77
N ASP A 101 27.47 -19.03 25.46
CA ASP A 101 28.31 -20.11 26.01
C ASP A 101 27.67 -20.72 27.27
N ALA A 102 26.55 -20.16 27.73
CA ALA A 102 25.73 -20.76 28.76
C ALA A 102 25.13 -22.08 28.27
N GLU A 103 25.39 -23.15 29.04
CA GLU A 103 24.86 -24.50 28.86
C GLU A 103 23.38 -24.45 28.43
N SER A 104 23.06 -25.08 27.29
CA SER A 104 21.77 -24.94 26.59
C SER A 104 20.59 -25.37 27.47
N ASP A 105 20.05 -24.41 28.22
CA ASP A 105 18.86 -24.53 29.04
C ASP A 105 17.61 -24.53 28.13
N ASP A 106 17.43 -25.63 27.38
CA ASP A 106 16.37 -25.78 26.39
C ASP A 106 14.99 -25.75 27.09
N ARG A 107 14.28 -24.62 26.98
CA ARG A 107 12.93 -24.45 27.52
C ARG A 107 11.86 -24.60 26.44
N ARG A 108 10.78 -25.30 26.78
CA ARG A 108 9.64 -25.48 25.87
C ARG A 108 8.66 -24.32 25.99
N LEU A 109 8.35 -23.71 24.85
CA LEU A 109 7.34 -22.66 24.73
C LEU A 109 6.17 -23.16 23.87
N ALA A 110 4.98 -23.25 24.45
CA ALA A 110 3.74 -23.57 23.76
C ALA A 110 2.91 -22.30 23.59
N VAL A 111 2.55 -21.95 22.34
CA VAL A 111 1.84 -20.70 22.02
C VAL A 111 0.68 -20.98 21.09
N THR A 112 -0.47 -20.36 21.39
CA THR A 112 -1.58 -20.22 20.46
C THR A 112 -1.47 -18.88 19.75
N MET A 113 -1.71 -18.87 18.44
CA MET A 113 -1.60 -17.67 17.62
C MET A 113 -2.72 -17.61 16.59
N THR A 114 -3.13 -16.40 16.23
CA THR A 114 -4.15 -16.23 15.20
C THR A 114 -3.60 -16.67 13.83
N GLY A 115 -4.49 -17.02 12.90
CA GLY A 115 -4.08 -17.50 11.57
C GLY A 115 -3.19 -16.51 10.82
N ARG A 116 -3.44 -15.20 10.96
CA ARG A 116 -2.62 -14.16 10.32
C ARG A 116 -1.18 -14.20 10.81
N GLU A 117 -0.97 -14.35 12.11
CA GLU A 117 0.35 -14.36 12.76
C GLU A 117 1.10 -15.63 12.37
N PHE A 118 0.41 -16.77 12.37
CA PHE A 118 0.95 -18.05 11.92
C PHE A 118 1.47 -17.99 10.47
N PHE A 119 0.67 -17.48 9.54
CA PHE A 119 1.11 -17.31 8.15
C PHE A 119 2.23 -16.28 8.01
N SER A 120 2.26 -15.26 8.88
CA SER A 120 3.34 -14.27 8.88
C SER A 120 4.67 -14.89 9.30
N LEU A 121 4.67 -15.74 10.32
CA LEU A 121 5.84 -16.52 10.73
C LEU A 121 6.32 -17.44 9.60
N GLN A 122 5.39 -18.11 8.89
CA GLN A 122 5.74 -18.97 7.76
C GLN A 122 6.38 -18.16 6.61
N ARG A 123 5.84 -16.98 6.28
CA ARG A 123 6.43 -16.11 5.25
C ARG A 123 7.83 -15.63 5.63
N LEU A 124 8.03 -15.24 6.90
CA LEU A 124 9.34 -14.80 7.40
C LEU A 124 10.36 -15.94 7.35
N ALA A 125 9.99 -17.13 7.82
CA ALA A 125 10.85 -18.33 7.75
C ALA A 125 11.30 -18.62 6.31
N ALA A 126 10.36 -18.59 5.36
CA ALA A 126 10.66 -18.81 3.94
C ALA A 126 11.54 -17.71 3.33
N HIS A 127 11.27 -16.44 3.65
CA HIS A 127 12.01 -15.30 3.10
C HIS A 127 13.48 -15.27 3.54
N TYR A 128 13.75 -15.59 4.81
CA TYR A 128 15.10 -15.55 5.38
C TYR A 128 15.81 -16.92 5.39
N GLY A 129 15.14 -18.00 4.94
CA GLY A 129 15.72 -19.35 4.93
C GLY A 129 15.99 -19.91 6.33
N LEU A 130 15.19 -19.51 7.32
CA LEU A 130 15.37 -19.89 8.73
C LEU A 130 14.27 -20.83 9.20
N PRO A 131 14.54 -21.74 10.16
CA PRO A 131 13.48 -22.47 10.83
C PRO A 131 12.62 -21.51 11.65
N ARG A 132 11.32 -21.84 11.80
CA ARG A 132 10.37 -21.00 12.55
C ARG A 132 10.84 -20.71 13.99
N ARG A 133 11.46 -21.70 14.64
CA ARG A 133 12.09 -21.55 15.97
C ARG A 133 13.11 -20.41 15.98
N ALA A 134 14.06 -20.42 15.06
CA ALA A 134 15.10 -19.38 14.98
C ALA A 134 14.53 -17.99 14.69
N VAL A 135 13.45 -17.89 13.89
CA VAL A 135 12.77 -16.61 13.68
C VAL A 135 12.19 -16.07 14.99
N LEU A 136 11.51 -16.93 15.76
CA LEU A 136 10.94 -16.54 17.05
C LEU A 136 12.03 -16.17 18.05
N GLU A 137 13.08 -16.98 18.19
CA GLU A 137 14.21 -16.70 19.08
C GLU A 137 14.88 -15.37 18.76
N ARG A 138 15.18 -15.12 17.48
CA ARG A 138 15.78 -13.86 17.03
C ARG A 138 14.89 -12.65 17.32
N LEU A 139 13.59 -12.77 17.06
CA LEU A 139 12.64 -11.68 17.32
C LEU A 139 12.48 -11.41 18.83
N VAL A 140 12.43 -12.46 19.65
CA VAL A 140 12.32 -12.33 21.11
C VAL A 140 13.60 -11.71 21.67
N TRP A 141 14.77 -12.21 21.29
CA TRP A 141 16.05 -11.65 21.71
C TRP A 141 16.16 -10.18 21.33
N TRP A 142 15.81 -9.80 20.10
CA TRP A 142 15.87 -8.39 19.72
C TRP A 142 14.86 -7.52 20.47
N ALA A 143 13.66 -8.03 20.71
CA ALA A 143 12.65 -7.30 21.48
C ALA A 143 13.14 -7.04 22.91
N ASP A 144 13.67 -8.08 23.57
CA ASP A 144 14.28 -7.99 24.90
C ASP A 144 15.49 -7.05 24.91
N HIS A 145 16.46 -7.29 24.03
CA HIS A 145 17.68 -6.49 23.94
C HIS A 145 17.39 -5.02 23.64
N SER A 146 16.38 -4.72 22.81
CA SER A 146 15.94 -3.34 22.55
C SER A 146 15.36 -2.66 23.78
N VAL A 147 14.65 -3.41 24.64
CA VAL A 147 14.12 -2.89 25.90
C VAL A 147 15.25 -2.67 26.89
N VAL A 148 16.14 -3.66 27.06
CA VAL A 148 17.31 -3.56 27.95
C VAL A 148 18.21 -2.39 27.57
N GLN A 149 18.53 -2.24 26.28
CA GLN A 149 19.32 -1.10 25.79
C GLN A 149 18.64 0.26 26.07
N SER A 150 17.31 0.32 26.08
CA SER A 150 16.58 1.58 26.31
C SER A 150 16.71 2.10 27.75
N PHE A 151 17.13 1.26 28.70
CA PHE A 151 17.33 1.67 30.10
C PHE A 151 18.64 2.42 30.32
N GLY A 152 19.65 2.23 29.45
CA GLY A 152 20.96 2.85 29.63
C GLY A 152 21.60 2.46 30.96
N GLU A 153 21.91 3.44 31.81
CA GLU A 153 22.50 3.27 33.15
C GLU A 153 21.45 3.24 34.29
N ASP A 154 20.14 3.23 33.97
CA ASP A 154 19.07 3.14 34.98
C ASP A 154 18.88 1.69 35.47
N ASP A 155 19.74 1.29 36.40
CA ASP A 155 19.70 -0.02 37.05
C ASP A 155 18.36 -0.26 37.77
N ALA A 156 17.70 0.78 38.26
CA ALA A 156 16.41 0.64 38.92
C ALA A 156 15.31 0.27 37.91
N ALA A 157 15.34 0.84 36.70
CA ALA A 157 14.44 0.44 35.60
C ALA A 157 14.69 -1.00 35.15
N PHE A 158 15.95 -1.38 35.00
CA PHE A 158 16.32 -2.75 34.65
C PHE A 158 15.86 -3.77 35.72
N ASN A 159 16.12 -3.50 37.00
CA ASN A 159 15.69 -4.39 38.10
C ASN A 159 14.16 -4.54 38.14
N ARG A 160 13.40 -3.44 37.94
CA ARG A 160 11.93 -3.52 37.83
C ARG A 160 11.48 -4.39 36.65
N TYR A 161 12.21 -4.38 35.53
CA TYR A 161 11.91 -5.22 34.38
C TYR A 161 12.10 -6.71 34.70
N LEU A 162 13.19 -7.07 35.36
CA LEU A 162 13.47 -8.45 35.78
C LEU A 162 12.48 -8.97 36.83
N HIS A 163 12.21 -8.19 37.87
CA HIS A 163 11.36 -8.65 38.98
C HIS A 163 9.89 -8.85 38.60
N ARG A 164 9.39 -8.17 37.55
CA ARG A 164 8.05 -8.43 37.00
C ARG A 164 7.88 -9.85 36.46
N VAL A 165 8.98 -10.48 36.03
CA VAL A 165 8.95 -11.86 35.52
C VAL A 165 8.90 -12.85 36.69
N THR A 166 9.54 -12.54 37.81
CA THR A 166 9.60 -13.43 38.97
C THR A 166 8.35 -13.43 39.84
N GLU A 167 7.55 -12.36 39.84
CA GLU A 167 6.33 -12.26 40.66
C GLU A 167 5.09 -12.95 40.04
N ASN A 168 5.15 -13.35 38.77
CA ASN A 168 4.01 -13.92 38.04
C ASN A 168 4.12 -15.44 37.78
N ASN A 169 5.10 -16.11 38.38
CA ASN A 169 5.24 -17.59 38.39
C ASN A 169 4.87 -18.15 39.77
#